data_AF-A0A821N1V0-F1
#
_entry.id   AF-A0A821N1V0-F1
#
_cell.length_a   1.000
_cell.length_b   1.000
_cell.length_c   1.000
_cell.angle_alpha   90.00
_cell.angle_beta   90.00
_cell.angle_gamma   90.00
#
_symmetry.space_group_name_H-M   'P 1'
#
loop_
_entity.id
_entity.type
_entity.pdbx_description
1 polymer ?
#
loop_
_entity_poly.entity_id
_entity_poly.type
_entity_poly.pdbx_seq_one_letter_code
_entity_poly.pdbx_strand_id
1 'polypeptide(L)'
;SKSTQTDVLHVNNHSSIVAAVQTRAMKLRNQTLNDITNIPKFTSDSLNTSTEENRIIPFSIEELIQAQQNDNYAKNILNNIKKYKNYIIKHNLLMRKLNHPVPYVPQGDFRKTILQIYHDTAANGAHFGRDKTIHTIKQRYF
;
A
#
# COMPACT_ATOMS: atom_id res chain seq x y z
N SER A 1 -55.86 38.80 32.09
CA SER A 1 -54.93 39.68 31.36
C SER A 1 -53.90 40.28 32.30
N LYS A 2 -52.63 39.88 32.17
CA LYS A 2 -51.43 40.64 32.59
C LYS A 2 -50.26 40.03 31.83
N SER A 3 -49.82 40.71 30.77
CA SER A 3 -48.64 40.41 29.98
C SER A 3 -47.39 40.86 30.72
N THR A 4 -46.32 40.07 30.62
CA THR A 4 -44.95 40.54 30.86
C THR A 4 -44.17 40.35 29.57
N GLN A 5 -43.78 41.48 28.99
CA GLN A 5 -42.92 41.62 27.82
C GLN A 5 -41.50 41.86 28.37
N THR A 6 -40.52 41.12 27.87
CA THR A 6 -39.11 41.46 28.07
C THR A 6 -38.48 41.63 26.70
N ASP A 7 -38.24 42.89 26.34
CA ASP A 7 -37.38 43.28 25.23
C ASP A 7 -35.94 42.86 25.54
N VAL A 8 -35.29 42.22 24.57
CA VAL A 8 -33.83 42.10 24.54
C VAL A 8 -33.36 42.43 23.14
N LEU A 9 -33.04 43.71 22.93
CA LEU A 9 -32.15 44.15 21.87
C LEU A 9 -30.72 43.84 22.31
N HIS A 10 -29.97 43.03 21.55
CA HIS A 10 -28.77 43.53 20.87
C HIS A 10 -28.19 42.47 19.93
N VAL A 11 -27.76 42.97 18.78
CA VAL A 11 -27.10 42.32 17.65
C VAL A 11 -25.83 41.61 18.11
N ASN A 12 -25.59 40.37 17.68
CA ASN A 12 -24.24 39.80 17.64
C ASN A 12 -24.10 38.73 16.53
N ASN A 13 -23.28 39.10 15.55
CA ASN A 13 -22.55 38.31 14.56
C ASN A 13 -22.86 36.81 14.45
N HIS A 14 -23.42 36.41 13.31
CA HIS A 14 -23.42 35.03 12.85
C HIS A 14 -21.97 34.56 12.57
N SER A 15 -21.37 33.83 13.50
CA SER A 15 -20.34 32.84 13.19
C SER A 15 -20.93 31.46 13.45
N SER A 16 -21.16 30.70 12.38
CA SER A 16 -21.63 29.32 12.47
C SER A 16 -20.52 28.46 13.11
N ILE A 17 -20.66 28.15 14.39
CA ILE A 17 -19.82 27.14 15.04
C ILE A 17 -20.33 25.78 14.57
N VAL A 18 -19.75 25.28 13.47
CA VAL A 18 -19.95 23.90 13.01
C VAL A 18 -19.14 23.01 13.96
N ALA A 19 -19.82 22.39 14.93
CA ALA A 19 -19.24 21.30 15.69
C ALA A 19 -19.03 20.12 14.73
N ALA A 20 -17.81 19.97 14.20
CA ALA A 20 -17.43 18.85 13.35
C ALA A 20 -17.46 17.56 14.18
N VAL A 21 -18.54 16.79 14.05
CA VAL A 21 -18.64 15.44 14.62
C VAL A 21 -17.65 14.56 13.86
N GLN A 22 -16.48 14.29 14.46
CA GLN A 22 -15.55 13.31 13.93
C GLN A 22 -16.20 11.93 13.94
N THR A 23 -16.38 11.35 12.75
CA THR A 23 -16.84 9.97 12.63
C THR A 23 -15.75 9.03 13.16
N ARG A 24 -16.15 7.87 13.70
CA ARG A 24 -15.22 6.84 14.22
C ARG A 24 -14.17 6.44 13.18
N ALA A 25 -14.51 6.47 11.89
CA ALA A 25 -13.61 6.21 10.77
C ALA A 25 -12.52 7.30 10.59
N MET A 26 -12.87 8.57 10.82
CA MET A 26 -11.94 9.69 10.73
C MET A 26 -10.96 9.70 11.93
N LYS A 27 -11.44 9.33 13.12
CA LYS A 27 -10.58 9.14 14.31
C LYS A 27 -9.55 8.01 14.11
N LEU A 28 -9.95 6.92 13.44
CA LEU A 28 -9.06 5.81 13.09
C LEU A 28 -7.96 6.23 12.09
N ARG A 29 -8.29 7.05 11.08
CA ARG A 29 -7.30 7.61 10.13
C ARG A 29 -6.27 8.53 10.83
N ASN A 30 -6.69 9.28 11.84
CA ASN A 30 -5.79 10.18 12.56
C ASN A 30 -4.92 9.44 13.60
N GLN A 31 -5.36 8.27 14.09
CA GLN A 31 -4.55 7.42 14.97
C GLN A 31 -3.43 6.69 14.21
N THR A 32 -3.65 6.25 12.97
CA THR A 32 -2.61 5.61 12.16
C THR A 32 -1.46 6.53 11.76
N LEU A 33 -1.59 7.85 11.92
CA LEU A 33 -0.51 8.79 11.62
C LEU A 33 0.61 8.78 12.68
N ASN A 34 0.32 8.35 13.90
CA ASN A 34 1.25 8.46 15.03
C ASN A 34 1.96 7.15 15.44
N ASP A 35 1.56 6.00 14.91
CA ASP A 35 2.13 4.69 15.29
C ASP A 35 3.13 4.10 14.27
N ILE A 36 3.52 4.87 13.24
CA ILE A 36 4.53 4.41 12.27
C ILE A 36 5.90 4.97 12.66
N THR A 37 6.48 4.50 13.75
CA THR A 37 7.84 4.91 14.17
C THR A 37 8.96 3.96 13.76
N ASN A 38 8.69 2.85 13.05
CA ASN A 38 9.75 1.94 12.58
C ASN A 38 9.50 1.33 11.19
N ILE A 39 8.97 2.10 10.24
CA ILE A 39 9.06 1.71 8.81
C ILE A 39 10.11 2.63 8.20
N PRO A 40 11.19 2.10 7.59
CA PRO A 40 12.15 2.93 6.87
C PRO A 40 11.40 3.81 5.88
N LYS A 41 11.79 5.07 5.82
CA LYS A 41 11.22 6.07 4.92
C LYS A 41 11.62 5.69 3.49
N PHE A 42 10.80 4.88 2.82
CA PHE A 42 11.09 4.43 1.47
C PHE A 42 10.65 5.48 0.45
N THR A 43 11.62 6.01 -0.29
CA THR A 43 11.39 6.79 -1.51
C THR A 43 10.77 5.87 -2.57
N SER A 44 9.58 6.23 -2.99
CA SER A 44 8.84 5.57 -4.05
C SER A 44 9.50 5.84 -5.40
N ASP A 45 10.52 5.05 -5.75
CA ASP A 45 11.05 5.04 -7.10
C ASP A 45 10.13 4.24 -8.02
N SER A 46 9.55 4.99 -8.96
CA SER A 46 8.41 4.62 -9.78
C SER A 46 8.80 3.62 -10.88
N LEU A 47 8.20 2.42 -10.84
CA LEU A 47 7.80 1.77 -12.08
C LEU A 47 6.40 2.30 -12.40
N ASN A 48 6.32 3.23 -13.34
CA ASN A 48 5.08 3.72 -13.92
C ASN A 48 4.32 2.56 -14.57
N THR A 49 3.56 1.78 -13.79
CA THR A 49 2.36 1.11 -14.26
C THR A 49 1.21 2.03 -13.90
N SER A 50 0.79 2.81 -14.88
CA SER A 50 -0.39 3.66 -14.91
C SER A 50 -1.59 3.06 -14.17
N THR A 51 -1.75 3.40 -12.89
CA THR A 51 -3.01 3.45 -12.16
C THR A 51 -2.72 4.10 -10.82
N GLU A 52 -3.56 5.05 -10.43
CA GLU A 52 -3.57 5.84 -9.21
C GLU A 52 -3.81 4.99 -7.94
N GLU A 53 -3.11 3.88 -7.78
CA GLU A 53 -3.18 3.09 -6.57
C GLU A 53 -2.25 3.73 -5.53
N ASN A 54 -2.84 4.32 -4.48
CA ASN A 54 -2.14 4.80 -3.26
C ASN A 54 -1.57 3.62 -2.44
N ARG A 55 -0.85 2.70 -3.08
CA ARG A 55 -0.36 1.46 -2.50
C ARG A 55 1.04 1.66 -1.95
N ILE A 56 1.28 1.12 -0.75
CA ILE A 56 2.62 1.07 -0.17
C ILE A 56 3.40 -0.07 -0.84
N ILE A 57 4.54 0.25 -1.43
CA ILE A 57 5.50 -0.72 -1.98
C ILE A 57 6.66 -0.84 -0.97
N PRO A 58 6.97 -2.04 -0.46
CA PRO A 58 7.95 -2.20 0.63
C PRO A 58 9.41 -1.98 0.26
N PHE A 59 9.72 -1.86 -1.02
CA PHE A 59 11.08 -1.90 -1.53
C PHE A 59 11.17 -1.16 -2.86
N SER A 60 12.38 -0.70 -3.18
CA SER A 60 12.68 -0.16 -4.50
C SER A 60 12.84 -1.28 -5.54
N ILE A 61 12.79 -0.94 -6.82
CA ILE A 61 13.00 -1.90 -7.91
C ILE A 61 14.44 -2.41 -7.89
N GLU A 62 15.39 -1.52 -7.59
CA GLU A 62 16.82 -1.81 -7.51
C GLU A 62 17.10 -2.83 -6.42
N GLU A 63 16.49 -2.66 -5.24
CA GLU A 63 16.56 -3.62 -4.14
C GLU A 63 16.06 -5.01 -4.57
N LEU A 64 14.94 -5.05 -5.29
CA LEU A 64 14.38 -6.30 -5.80
C LEU A 64 15.30 -6.94 -6.87
N ILE A 65 15.87 -6.16 -7.78
CA ILE A 65 16.82 -6.65 -8.79
C ILE A 65 18.05 -7.23 -8.09
N GLN A 66 18.61 -6.54 -7.11
CA GLN A 66 19.74 -7.04 -6.33
C GLN A 66 19.39 -8.35 -5.59
N ALA A 67 18.20 -8.44 -5.01
CA ALA A 67 17.75 -9.67 -4.38
C ALA A 67 17.64 -10.84 -5.38
N GLN A 68 17.10 -10.60 -6.58
CA GLN A 68 17.03 -11.60 -7.65
C GLN A 68 18.43 -12.02 -8.13
N GLN A 69 19.36 -11.06 -8.21
CA GLN A 69 20.75 -11.33 -8.56
C GLN A 69 21.51 -12.07 -7.48
N ASN A 70 21.00 -12.18 -6.25
CA ASN A 70 21.64 -12.90 -5.15
C ASN A 70 20.99 -14.26 -4.86
N ASP A 71 19.73 -14.45 -5.25
CA ASP A 71 18.98 -15.71 -5.10
C ASP A 71 19.44 -16.80 -6.09
N ASN A 72 19.79 -17.98 -5.58
CA ASN A 72 20.31 -19.07 -6.40
C ASN A 72 19.29 -19.56 -7.45
N TYR A 73 18.01 -19.59 -7.10
CA TYR A 73 16.96 -20.02 -8.02
C TYR A 73 16.75 -18.99 -9.14
N ALA A 74 16.62 -17.70 -8.78
CA ALA A 74 16.53 -16.62 -9.75
C ALA A 74 17.77 -16.54 -10.64
N LYS A 75 18.99 -16.64 -10.10
CA LYS A 75 20.24 -16.72 -10.87
C LYS A 75 20.20 -17.84 -11.91
N ASN A 76 19.77 -19.04 -11.51
CA ASN A 76 19.66 -20.17 -12.42
C ASN A 76 18.70 -19.88 -13.59
N ILE A 77 17.57 -19.22 -13.31
CA ILE A 77 16.62 -18.78 -14.34
C ILE A 77 17.24 -17.73 -15.25
N LEU A 78 17.84 -16.68 -14.67
CA LEU A 78 18.48 -15.58 -15.41
C LEU A 78 19.54 -16.11 -16.38
N ASN A 79 20.42 -17.00 -15.91
CA ASN A 79 21.48 -17.60 -16.72
C ASN A 79 20.96 -18.53 -17.83
N ASN A 80 19.75 -19.07 -17.68
CA ASN A 80 19.16 -20.04 -18.60
C ASN A 80 17.80 -19.58 -19.15
N ILE A 81 17.57 -18.28 -19.31
CA ILE A 81 16.23 -17.72 -19.57
C ILE A 81 15.52 -18.37 -20.78
N LYS A 82 16.28 -18.77 -21.81
CA LYS A 82 15.77 -19.47 -23.00
C LYS A 82 15.10 -20.82 -22.68
N LYS A 83 15.55 -21.52 -21.63
CA LYS A 83 14.96 -22.79 -21.16
C LYS A 83 13.68 -22.54 -20.35
N TYR A 84 13.57 -21.38 -19.71
CA TYR A 84 12.49 -21.03 -18.79
C TYR A 84 11.40 -20.19 -19.48
N LYS A 85 10.62 -20.82 -20.37
CA LYS A 85 9.57 -20.16 -21.20
C LYS A 85 8.51 -19.37 -20.41
N ASN A 86 8.34 -19.70 -19.14
CA ASN A 86 7.38 -19.05 -18.23
C ASN A 86 7.92 -17.79 -17.56
N TYR A 87 9.13 -17.35 -17.92
CA TYR A 87 9.76 -16.16 -17.37
C TYR A 87 10.21 -15.23 -18.48
N ILE A 88 10.27 -13.95 -18.17
CA ILE A 88 10.79 -12.89 -19.04
C ILE A 88 11.64 -11.94 -18.21
N ILE A 89 12.55 -11.24 -18.86
CA ILE A 89 13.35 -10.18 -18.23
C ILE A 89 12.86 -8.85 -18.82
N LYS A 90 12.48 -7.90 -17.96
CA LYS A 90 12.05 -6.55 -18.36
C LYS A 90 12.76 -5.54 -17.47
N HIS A 91 13.51 -4.59 -18.06
CA HIS A 91 14.32 -3.62 -17.30
C HIS A 91 15.21 -4.29 -16.23
N ASN A 92 15.91 -5.37 -16.61
CA ASN A 92 16.75 -6.19 -15.73
C ASN A 92 16.04 -6.89 -14.57
N LEU A 93 14.71 -6.79 -14.49
CA LEU A 93 13.88 -7.46 -13.51
C LEU A 93 13.37 -8.79 -14.06
N LEU A 94 13.58 -9.87 -13.32
CA LEU A 94 12.98 -11.18 -13.60
C LEU A 94 11.49 -11.12 -13.30
N MET A 95 10.68 -11.47 -14.28
CA MET A 95 9.22 -11.50 -14.18
C MET A 95 8.69 -12.88 -14.56
N ARG A 96 7.61 -13.30 -13.90
CA ARG A 96 6.81 -14.45 -14.32
C ARG A 96 5.91 -14.04 -15.47
N LYS A 97 5.95 -14.79 -16.56
CA LYS A 97 5.04 -14.66 -17.70
C LYS A 97 3.69 -15.27 -17.34
N LEU A 98 2.73 -14.40 -17.04
CA LEU A 98 1.30 -14.70 -16.89
C LEU A 98 0.52 -13.82 -17.88
N ASN A 99 -0.82 -13.85 -17.83
CA ASN A 99 -1.65 -12.90 -18.59
C ASN A 99 -1.25 -11.44 -18.31
N HIS A 100 -0.96 -11.15 -17.04
CA HIS A 100 -0.29 -9.93 -16.61
C HIS A 100 1.07 -10.31 -16.00
N PRO A 101 2.21 -9.95 -16.63
CA PRO A 101 3.51 -10.28 -16.08
C PRO A 101 3.72 -9.65 -14.71
N VAL A 102 4.17 -10.45 -13.75
CA VAL A 102 4.44 -10.00 -12.38
C VAL A 102 5.91 -10.23 -12.01
N PRO A 103 6.52 -9.35 -11.21
CA PRO A 103 7.88 -9.55 -10.71
C PRO A 103 8.01 -10.85 -9.90
N TYR A 104 9.10 -11.59 -10.13
CA TYR A 104 9.51 -12.70 -9.26
C TYR A 104 10.08 -12.13 -7.96
N VAL A 105 9.63 -12.62 -6.82
CA VAL A 105 10.15 -12.22 -5.50
C VAL A 105 10.90 -13.39 -4.88
N PRO A 106 12.22 -13.30 -4.66
CA PRO A 106 12.99 -14.33 -3.97
C PRO A 106 12.42 -14.69 -2.60
N GLN A 107 12.71 -15.89 -2.12
CA GLN A 107 12.36 -16.25 -0.74
C GLN A 107 13.16 -15.41 0.26
N GLY A 108 12.58 -15.13 1.43
CA GLY A 108 13.23 -14.36 2.49
C GLY A 108 12.43 -13.11 2.86
N ASP A 109 13.16 -12.06 3.25
CA ASP A 109 12.57 -10.89 3.89
C ASP A 109 11.64 -10.10 2.98
N PHE A 110 11.92 -10.01 1.68
CA PHE A 110 10.99 -9.39 0.71
C PHE A 110 9.58 -10.00 0.78
N ARG A 111 9.46 -11.33 0.85
CA ARG A 111 8.14 -11.98 0.95
C ARG A 111 7.47 -11.69 2.30
N LYS A 112 8.25 -11.66 3.39
CA LYS A 112 7.72 -11.32 4.72
C LYS A 112 7.20 -9.88 4.75
N THR A 113 7.96 -8.93 4.22
CA THR A 113 7.57 -7.52 4.19
C THR A 113 6.34 -7.29 3.31
N ILE A 114 6.25 -7.96 2.14
CA ILE A 114 5.02 -7.92 1.32
C ILE A 114 3.84 -8.45 2.12
N LEU A 115 3.97 -9.62 2.75
CA LEU A 115 2.89 -10.19 3.56
C LEU A 115 2.44 -9.25 4.68
N GLN A 116 3.40 -8.65 5.38
CA GLN A 116 3.15 -7.73 6.48
C GLN A 116 2.38 -6.48 6.00
N ILE A 117 2.83 -5.82 4.94
CA ILE A 117 2.14 -4.63 4.42
C ILE A 117 0.71 -4.94 3.96
N TYR A 118 0.48 -6.10 3.34
CA TYR A 118 -0.85 -6.50 2.92
C TYR A 118 -1.74 -6.95 4.08
N HIS A 119 -1.15 -7.30 5.23
CA HIS A 119 -1.88 -7.59 6.46
C HIS A 119 -2.21 -6.32 7.24
N ASP A 120 -1.27 -5.36 7.30
CA ASP A 120 -1.32 -4.22 8.22
C ASP A 120 -1.88 -2.94 7.59
N THR A 121 -1.71 -2.74 6.27
CA THR A 121 -2.07 -1.48 5.59
C THR A 121 -3.38 -1.56 4.79
N ALA A 122 -4.38 -0.77 5.19
CA ALA A 122 -5.68 -0.70 4.50
C ALA A 122 -5.56 -0.36 3.00
N ALA A 123 -4.60 0.50 2.65
CA ALA A 123 -4.34 0.91 1.26
C ALA A 123 -3.87 -0.24 0.35
N ASN A 124 -3.31 -1.31 0.93
CA ASN A 124 -2.91 -2.52 0.20
C ASN A 124 -3.99 -3.61 0.25
N GLY A 125 -5.12 -3.34 0.90
CA GLY A 125 -6.15 -4.33 1.16
C GLY A 125 -5.96 -5.08 2.49
N ALA A 126 -5.49 -4.43 3.54
CA ALA A 126 -5.49 -5.04 4.88
C ALA A 126 -6.88 -5.46 5.36
N HIS A 127 -6.89 -6.37 6.33
CA HIS A 127 -8.09 -6.98 6.93
C HIS A 127 -8.96 -7.81 5.99
N PHE A 128 -8.45 -8.15 4.80
CA PHE A 128 -9.01 -9.26 4.07
C PHE A 128 -8.59 -10.58 4.75
N GLY A 129 -9.49 -11.57 4.77
CA GLY A 129 -9.13 -12.91 5.24
C GLY A 129 -7.97 -13.49 4.42
N ARG A 130 -7.25 -14.46 5.00
CA ARG A 130 -6.01 -15.07 4.46
C ARG A 130 -6.03 -15.27 2.94
N ASP A 131 -7.09 -15.89 2.41
CA ASP A 131 -7.15 -16.27 1.00
C ASP A 131 -7.21 -15.06 0.07
N LYS A 132 -7.96 -14.03 0.47
CA LYS A 132 -8.06 -12.77 -0.29
C LYS A 132 -6.73 -12.02 -0.28
N THR A 133 -6.03 -11.98 0.85
CA THR A 133 -4.69 -11.39 0.94
C THR A 133 -3.71 -12.08 0.00
N ILE A 134 -3.66 -13.41 0.04
CA ILE A 134 -2.79 -14.20 -0.84
C ILE A 134 -3.18 -14.03 -2.31
N HIS A 135 -4.48 -13.98 -2.63
CA HIS A 135 -4.95 -13.72 -3.98
C HIS A 135 -4.43 -12.38 -4.50
N THR A 136 -4.60 -11.30 -3.74
CA THR A 136 -4.15 -9.96 -4.15
C THR A 136 -2.63 -9.89 -4.32
N ILE A 137 -1.86 -10.52 -3.43
CA ILE A 137 -0.39 -10.60 -3.58
C ILE A 137 -0.02 -11.30 -4.89
N LYS A 138 -0.66 -12.43 -5.22
CA LYS A 138 -0.39 -13.20 -6.44
C LYS A 138 -0.72 -12.47 -7.73
N GLN A 139 -1.64 -11.50 -7.70
CA GLN A 139 -1.92 -10.64 -8.85
C GLN A 139 -0.77 -9.67 -9.16
N ARG A 140 0.13 -9.44 -8.20
CA ARG A 140 1.13 -8.38 -8.25
C ARG A 140 2.56 -8.88 -8.10
N TYR A 141 2.77 -10.07 -7.54
CA TYR A 141 4.07 -10.69 -7.30
C TYR A 141 3.98 -12.21 -7.50
N PHE A 142 5.10 -12.83 -7.87
CA PHE A 142 5.25 -14.28 -7.97
C PHE A 142 6.31 -14.83 -7.02
#